data_AF-A0A377WB11-F1
#
_entry.id   AF-A0A377WB11-F1
#
_cell.length_a   1.000
_cell.length_b   1.000
_cell.length_c   1.000
_cell.angle_alpha   90.00
_cell.angle_beta   90.00
_cell.angle_gamma   90.00
#
_symmetry.space_group_name_H-M   'P 1'
#
loop_
_entity.id
_entity.type
_entity.pdbx_description
1 polymer ?
#
loop_
_entity_poly.entity_id
_entity_poly.type
_entity_poly.pdbx_seq_one_letter_code
_entity_poly.pdbx_strand_id
1 'polypeptide(L)'
;MVVDDHFQGITEIVRGADLIEPTVRQISLYQHFGWQAPDYLHLPLALNGDGNKLSKQNHAPALPEGDPRPEIVRALRFLNQAIPEEWQALSIDDLLAQAVANWQPAKIEHSQMAPAEL
;
A
#
# COMPACT_ATOMS: atom_id res chain seq x y z
N MET A 1 13.28 8.13 9.14
CA MET A 1 11.99 8.49 8.51
C MET A 1 11.70 9.97 8.68
N VAL A 2 11.34 10.55 9.85
CA VAL A 2 11.01 12.01 9.92
C VAL A 2 12.07 12.94 9.31
N VAL A 3 13.34 12.78 9.67
CA VAL A 3 14.43 13.63 9.15
C VAL A 3 14.65 13.41 7.65
N ASP A 4 14.61 12.15 7.20
CA ASP A 4 14.82 11.78 5.79
C ASP A 4 13.65 12.26 4.92
N ASP A 5 12.42 12.04 5.38
CA ASP A 5 11.17 12.45 4.72
C ASP A 5 11.16 13.98 4.54
N HIS A 6 11.56 14.74 5.57
CA HIS A 6 11.70 16.19 5.48
C HIS A 6 12.78 16.61 4.47
N PHE A 7 13.96 16.01 4.54
CA PHE A 7 15.09 16.36 3.66
C PHE A 7 14.80 16.03 2.19
N GLN A 8 14.05 14.96 1.93
CA GLN A 8 13.61 14.57 0.59
C GLN A 8 12.38 15.36 0.09
N GLY A 9 11.78 16.20 0.93
CA GLY A 9 10.61 16.99 0.57
C GLY A 9 9.35 16.15 0.37
N ILE A 10 9.20 15.05 1.11
CA ILE A 10 8.01 14.19 1.05
C ILE A 10 6.79 14.98 1.54
N THR A 11 5.76 15.07 0.70
CA THR A 11 4.52 15.80 0.99
C THR A 11 3.38 14.90 1.49
N GLU A 12 3.39 13.62 1.10
CA GLU A 12 2.39 12.63 1.49
C GLU A 12 3.07 11.27 1.74
N ILE A 13 2.73 10.62 2.85
CA ILE A 13 3.24 9.31 3.22
C ILE A 13 2.12 8.28 3.05
N VAL A 14 2.27 7.41 2.04
CA VAL A 14 1.38 6.26 1.79
C VAL A 14 2.06 4.98 2.27
N ARG A 15 1.49 4.30 3.28
CA ARG A 15 2.10 3.09 3.89
C ARG A 15 1.07 2.18 4.55
N GLY A 16 1.48 1.00 5.05
CA GLY A 16 0.57 0.05 5.69
C GLY A 16 -0.03 0.53 7.02
N ALA A 17 -1.24 0.04 7.35
CA ALA A 17 -1.98 0.35 8.58
C ALA A 17 -1.27 -0.08 9.87
N ASP A 18 -0.30 -0.99 9.80
CA ASP A 18 0.55 -1.37 10.92
C ASP A 18 1.43 -0.22 11.45
N LEU A 19 1.55 0.87 10.67
CA LEU A 19 2.30 2.07 11.05
C LEU A 19 1.39 3.24 11.48
N ILE A 20 0.10 3.00 11.75
CA ILE A 20 -0.81 4.03 12.27
C ILE A 20 -0.33 4.55 13.63
N GLU A 21 -0.13 3.66 14.61
CA GLU A 21 0.29 4.04 15.96
C GLU A 21 1.58 4.89 16.04
N PRO A 22 2.68 4.55 15.35
CA PRO A 22 3.88 5.39 15.39
C PRO A 22 3.70 6.74 14.67
N THR A 23 2.66 6.93 13.86
CA THR A 23 2.43 8.18 13.11
C THR A 23 2.28 9.38 14.04
N VAL A 24 1.56 9.26 15.15
CA VAL A 24 1.36 10.39 16.09
C VAL A 24 2.67 10.84 16.74
N ARG A 25 3.62 9.90 16.96
CA ARG A 25 4.95 10.22 17.48
C ARG A 25 5.79 10.94 16.42
N GLN A 26 5.66 10.54 15.16
CA GLN A 26 6.34 11.21 14.04
C GLN A 26 5.81 12.64 13.85
N ILE A 27 4.49 12.85 13.90
CA ILE A 27 3.87 14.18 13.83
C ILE A 27 4.36 15.07 14.98
N SER A 28 4.40 14.55 16.20
CA SER A 28 4.96 15.28 17.34
C SER A 28 6.41 15.70 17.09
N LEU A 29 7.23 14.83 16.49
CA LEU A 29 8.61 15.16 16.15
C LEU A 29 8.72 16.25 15.06
N TYR A 30 7.87 16.21 14.02
CA TYR A 30 7.76 17.30 13.04
C TYR A 30 7.46 18.64 13.73
N GLN A 31 6.50 18.65 14.67
CA GLN A 31 6.13 19.85 15.43
C GLN A 31 7.30 20.38 16.28
N HIS A 32 8.06 19.50 16.94
CA HIS A 32 9.22 19.90 17.75
C HIS A 32 10.35 20.52 16.90
N PHE A 33 10.51 20.07 15.65
CA PHE A 33 11.45 20.68 14.72
C PHE A 33 10.92 21.95 14.04
N GLY A 34 9.65 22.31 14.25
CA GLY A 34 9.01 23.43 13.55
C GLY A 34 8.80 23.15 12.06
N TRP A 35 8.73 21.89 11.67
CA TRP A 35 8.52 21.45 10.29
C TRP A 35 7.04 21.14 10.02
N GLN A 36 6.62 21.30 8.77
CA GLN A 36 5.30 20.83 8.32
C GLN A 36 5.32 19.30 8.22
N ALA A 37 4.38 18.64 8.91
CA ALA A 37 4.16 17.22 8.73
C ALA A 37 3.48 16.95 7.37
N PRO A 38 3.81 15.85 6.69
CA PRO A 38 3.16 15.46 5.44
C PRO A 38 1.72 15.00 5.69
N ASP A 39 0.95 14.87 4.61
CA ASP A 39 -0.31 14.15 4.62
C ASP A 39 -0.06 12.64 4.76
N TYR A 40 -1.05 11.88 5.24
CA TYR A 40 -0.92 10.44 5.50
C TYR A 40 -2.08 9.64 4.91
N LEU A 41 -1.74 8.55 4.23
CA LEU A 41 -2.69 7.52 3.81
C LEU A 41 -2.21 6.15 4.28
N HIS A 42 -3.02 5.48 5.11
CA HIS A 42 -2.70 4.14 5.61
C HIS A 42 -3.48 3.06 4.86
N LEU A 43 -2.78 2.24 4.08
CA LEU A 43 -3.34 1.13 3.31
C LEU A 43 -3.80 -0.01 4.23
N PRO A 44 -4.87 -0.75 3.86
CA PRO A 44 -5.41 -1.83 4.68
C PRO A 44 -4.39 -2.93 4.95
N LEU A 45 -4.58 -3.64 6.06
CA LEU A 45 -3.69 -4.71 6.48
C LEU A 45 -4.01 -6.01 5.72
N ALA A 46 -3.05 -6.51 4.95
CA ALA A 46 -3.17 -7.81 4.31
C ALA A 46 -3.08 -8.93 5.35
N LEU A 47 -4.01 -9.88 5.31
CA LEU A 47 -4.06 -11.03 6.21
C LEU A 47 -3.91 -12.34 5.46
N ASN A 48 -3.40 -13.37 6.14
CA ASN A 48 -3.46 -14.74 5.65
C ASN A 48 -4.83 -15.38 5.93
N GLY A 49 -5.04 -16.63 5.48
CA GLY A 49 -6.30 -17.37 5.69
C GLY A 49 -6.67 -17.63 7.16
N ASP A 50 -5.70 -17.53 8.08
CA ASP A 50 -5.91 -17.67 9.52
C ASP A 50 -6.24 -16.32 10.21
N GLY A 51 -6.34 -15.24 9.45
CA GLY A 51 -6.57 -13.89 9.97
C GLY A 51 -5.33 -13.23 10.57
N ASN A 52 -4.15 -13.85 10.44
CA ASN A 52 -2.89 -13.27 10.89
C ASN A 52 -2.35 -12.28 9.85
N LYS A 53 -1.69 -11.21 10.32
CA LYS A 53 -1.01 -10.26 9.44
C LYS A 53 -0.07 -10.99 8.49
N LEU A 54 -0.20 -10.73 7.19
CA LEU A 54 0.76 -11.19 6.20
C LEU A 54 2.09 -10.46 6.44
N SER A 55 3.05 -11.17 7.01
CA SER A 55 4.35 -10.62 7.38
C SER A 55 5.42 -11.71 7.36
N LYS A 56 6.69 -11.31 7.26
CA LYS A 56 7.83 -12.24 7.36
C LYS A 56 7.84 -13.01 8.69
N GLN A 57 7.37 -12.39 9.76
CA GLN A 57 7.25 -13.04 11.08
C GLN A 57 6.20 -14.15 11.06
N ASN A 58 5.13 -13.99 10.29
CA ASN A 58 4.08 -14.98 10.12
C ASN A 58 4.29 -15.86 8.87
N HIS A 59 5.55 -16.05 8.46
CA HIS A 59 5.94 -16.92 7.35
C HIS A 59 5.27 -16.59 6.00
N ALA A 60 4.97 -15.31 5.76
CA ALA A 60 4.48 -14.89 4.45
C ALA A 60 5.47 -15.30 3.34
N PRO A 61 4.99 -15.93 2.25
CA PRO A 61 5.84 -16.32 1.14
C PRO A 61 6.45 -15.09 0.47
N ALA A 62 7.59 -15.29 -0.20
CA ALA A 62 8.12 -14.29 -1.11
C ALA A 62 7.16 -14.11 -2.30
N LEU A 63 7.26 -12.95 -2.97
CA LEU A 63 6.59 -12.79 -4.26
C LEU A 63 7.11 -13.84 -5.26
N PRO A 64 6.24 -14.41 -6.11
CA PRO A 64 6.67 -15.34 -7.15
C PRO A 64 7.71 -14.72 -8.09
N GLU A 65 8.70 -15.50 -8.53
CA GLU A 65 9.75 -15.05 -9.46
C GLU A 65 9.29 -14.99 -10.94
N GLY A 66 8.05 -15.41 -11.22
CA GLY A 66 7.49 -15.51 -12.57
C GLY A 66 6.86 -14.20 -13.06
N ASP A 67 5.81 -14.35 -13.88
CA ASP A 67 5.01 -13.22 -14.36
C ASP A 67 4.40 -12.46 -13.17
N PRO A 68 4.69 -11.15 -13.00
CA PRO A 68 4.16 -10.37 -11.88
C PRO A 68 2.74 -9.85 -12.12
N ARG A 69 2.18 -9.97 -13.33
CA ARG A 69 0.85 -9.41 -13.65
C ARG A 69 -0.27 -9.96 -12.76
N PRO A 70 -0.34 -11.27 -12.43
CA PRO A 70 -1.33 -11.79 -11.49
C PRO A 70 -1.23 -11.14 -10.11
N GLU A 71 -0.01 -10.86 -9.64
CA GLU A 71 0.25 -10.22 -8.34
C GLU A 71 -0.15 -8.76 -8.31
N ILE A 72 0.11 -8.03 -9.41
CA ILE A 72 -0.36 -6.66 -9.60
C ILE A 72 -1.90 -6.63 -9.57
N VAL A 73 -2.55 -7.54 -10.29
CA VAL A 73 -4.02 -7.64 -10.30
C VAL A 73 -4.57 -8.01 -8.93
N ARG A 74 -3.90 -8.90 -8.18
CA ARG A 74 -4.27 -9.22 -6.80
C ARG A 74 -4.15 -7.99 -5.89
N ALA A 75 -3.09 -7.21 -6.02
CA ALA A 75 -2.90 -5.97 -5.27
C ALA A 75 -3.96 -4.92 -5.63
N LEU A 76 -4.29 -4.73 -6.92
CA LEU A 76 -5.36 -3.82 -7.35
C LEU A 76 -6.72 -4.24 -6.78
N ARG A 77 -7.02 -5.55 -6.80
CA ARG A 77 -8.25 -6.10 -6.20
C ARG A 77 -8.29 -5.85 -4.70
N PHE A 78 -7.19 -6.12 -3.99
CA PHE A 78 -7.07 -5.87 -2.55
C PHE A 78 -7.29 -4.39 -2.20
N LEU A 79 -6.80 -3.48 -3.04
CA LEU A 79 -6.98 -2.03 -2.89
C LEU A 79 -8.33 -1.53 -3.43
N ASN A 80 -9.24 -2.42 -3.82
CA ASN A 80 -10.56 -2.12 -4.39
C ASN A 80 -10.49 -1.19 -5.62
N GLN A 81 -9.48 -1.39 -6.47
CA GLN A 81 -9.27 -0.63 -7.69
C GLN A 81 -9.84 -1.34 -8.92
N ALA A 82 -10.06 -0.58 -9.99
CA ALA A 82 -10.47 -1.15 -11.27
C ALA A 82 -9.37 -2.07 -11.82
N ILE A 83 -9.78 -3.22 -12.34
CA ILE A 83 -8.89 -4.19 -12.99
C ILE A 83 -9.13 -4.09 -14.50
N PRO A 84 -8.10 -3.82 -15.32
CA PRO A 84 -8.24 -3.82 -16.77
C PRO A 84 -8.80 -5.14 -17.31
N GLU A 85 -9.69 -5.05 -18.28
CA GLU A 85 -10.09 -6.21 -19.08
C GLU A 85 -8.87 -6.75 -19.85
N GLU A 86 -8.81 -8.08 -20.03
CA GLU A 86 -7.74 -8.74 -20.79
C GLU A 86 -6.30 -8.38 -20.31
N TRP A 87 -6.12 -8.12 -19.01
CA TRP A 87 -4.82 -7.76 -18.42
C TRP A 87 -3.69 -8.77 -18.72
N GLN A 88 -4.02 -10.02 -19.05
CA GLN A 88 -3.07 -11.06 -19.47
C GLN A 88 -2.40 -10.75 -20.82
N ALA A 89 -3.06 -9.97 -21.68
CA ALA A 89 -2.52 -9.51 -22.97
C ALA A 89 -1.69 -8.23 -22.83
N LEU A 90 -1.83 -7.50 -21.72
CA LEU A 90 -1.10 -6.25 -21.47
C LEU A 90 0.35 -6.52 -21.08
N SER A 91 1.22 -5.58 -21.47
CA SER A 91 2.54 -5.45 -20.86
C SER A 91 2.40 -4.99 -19.40
N ILE A 92 3.46 -5.15 -18.59
CA ILE A 92 3.47 -4.66 -17.21
C ILE A 92 3.28 -3.12 -17.18
N ASP A 93 3.94 -2.42 -18.10
CA ASP A 93 3.87 -0.96 -18.19
C ASP A 93 2.46 -0.49 -18.55
N ASP A 94 1.80 -1.14 -19.50
CA ASP A 94 0.42 -0.80 -19.88
C ASP A 94 -0.57 -1.10 -18.76
N LEU A 95 -0.39 -2.23 -18.06
CA LEU A 95 -1.21 -2.59 -16.90
C LEU A 95 -1.10 -1.54 -15.80
N LEU A 96 0.12 -1.10 -15.47
CA LEU A 96 0.36 -0.07 -14.47
C LEU A 96 -0.12 1.31 -14.94
N ALA A 97 0.08 1.67 -16.22
CA ALA A 97 -0.40 2.92 -16.78
C ALA A 97 -1.94 3.03 -16.69
N GLN A 98 -2.65 1.94 -17.00
CA GLN A 98 -4.10 1.88 -16.84
C GLN A 98 -4.53 1.92 -15.37
N ALA A 99 -3.79 1.27 -14.47
CA ALA A 99 -4.06 1.35 -13.03
C ALA A 99 -3.92 2.78 -12.50
N VAL A 100 -2.88 3.50 -12.93
CA VAL A 100 -2.66 4.92 -12.58
C VAL A 100 -3.78 5.79 -13.14
N ALA A 101 -4.15 5.62 -14.41
CA ALA A 101 -5.20 6.41 -15.05
C ALA A 101 -6.58 6.25 -14.39
N ASN A 102 -6.83 5.10 -13.76
CA ASN A 102 -8.11 4.77 -13.12
C ASN A 102 -8.05 4.80 -11.59
N TRP A 103 -6.93 5.23 -11.00
CA TRP A 103 -6.69 5.20 -9.57
C TRP A 103 -7.68 6.05 -8.79
N GLN A 104 -8.33 5.45 -7.79
CA GLN A 104 -9.34 6.09 -6.95
C GLN A 104 -9.04 5.80 -5.48
N PRO A 105 -8.27 6.67 -4.78
CA PRO A 105 -7.92 6.46 -3.38
C PRO A 105 -9.15 6.31 -2.47
N ALA A 106 -10.23 7.04 -2.78
CA ALA A 106 -11.48 6.99 -2.03
C ALA A 106 -12.18 5.62 -2.04
N LYS A 107 -11.80 4.71 -2.95
CA LYS A 107 -12.31 3.33 -2.98
C LYS A 107 -11.59 2.40 -2.02
N ILE A 108 -10.43 2.79 -1.49
CA ILE A 108 -9.66 1.97 -0.58
C ILE A 108 -10.46 1.81 0.72
N GLU A 109 -10.83 0.57 1.04
CA GLU A 109 -11.60 0.28 2.24
C GLU A 109 -10.67 0.03 3.43
N HIS A 110 -10.70 0.94 4.41
CA HIS A 110 -9.83 0.85 5.60
C HIS A 110 -10.40 -0.08 6.70
N SER A 111 -11.67 -0.45 6.61
CA SER A 111 -12.35 -1.34 7.57
C SER A 111 -12.11 -2.81 7.31
N GLN A 112 -11.60 -3.17 6.13
CA GLN A 112 -11.43 -4.56 5.75
C GLN A 112 -10.02 -5.04 6.10
N MET A 113 -9.94 -5.77 7.20
CA MET A 113 -9.07 -6.92 7.32
C MET A 113 -9.43 -7.91 6.19
N ALA A 114 -9.01 -7.61 4.95
CA ALA A 114 -9.32 -8.44 3.81
C ALA A 114 -8.30 -9.58 3.73
N PRO A 115 -8.75 -10.84 3.64
CA PRO A 115 -7.83 -11.93 3.34
C PRO A 115 -7.12 -11.59 2.02
N ALA A 116 -5.80 -11.49 2.07
CA ALA A 116 -5.02 -11.56 0.87
C ALA A 116 -5.13 -13.02 0.44
N GLU A 117 -6.03 -13.32 -0.50
CA GLU A 117 -6.14 -14.67 -1.07
C GLU A 117 -4.76 -15.05 -1.64
N LEU A 118 -4.04 -15.89 -0.91
CA LEU A 118 -2.74 -16.42 -1.27
C LEU A 118 -2.87 -17.64 -2.15
#